data_AF-A0A3A4MBZ6-F1
#
_entry.id   AF-A0A3A4MBZ6-F1
#
_cell.length_a   1.000
_cell.length_b   1.000
_cell.length_c   1.000
_cell.angle_alpha   90.00
_cell.angle_beta   90.00
_cell.angle_gamma   90.00
#
_symmetry.space_group_name_H-M   'P 1'
#
loop_
_entity.id
_entity.type
_entity.pdbx_description
1 polymer ?
#
loop_
_entity_poly.entity_id
_entity_poly.type
_entity_poly.pdbx_seq_one_letter_code
_entity_poly.pdbx_strand_id
1 'polypeptide(L)' 'MTKMTLKTLRTLKNWRQSDAAAAVNVSVDTWGHWERGITEPSVSKAYQIASVFDVSVDDIIFLSDIAV' A
#
# COMPACT_ATOMS: atom_id res chain seq x y z
N MET A 1 12.67 8.16 -10.04
CA MET A 1 12.49 7.44 -8.77
C MET A 1 11.72 6.16 -9.04
N THR A 2 12.06 5.07 -8.37
CA THR A 2 11.53 3.73 -8.66
C THR A 2 10.22 3.55 -7.90
N LYS A 3 9.09 3.58 -8.61
CA LYS A 3 7.78 3.36 -7.99
C LYS A 3 7.63 1.90 -7.55
N MET A 4 7.12 1.68 -6.34
CA MET A 4 6.96 0.36 -5.72
C MET A 4 5.49 0.06 -5.41
N THR A 5 5.10 -1.19 -5.53
CA THR A 5 3.75 -1.63 -5.14
C THR A 5 3.66 -1.88 -3.63
N LEU A 6 2.45 -1.85 -3.07
CA LEU A 6 2.20 -2.24 -1.68
C LEU A 6 2.75 -3.63 -1.34
N LYS A 7 2.67 -4.57 -2.29
CA LYS A 7 3.25 -5.90 -2.18
C LYS A 7 4.77 -5.85 -2.05
N THR A 8 5.44 -5.03 -2.84
CA THR A 8 6.89 -4.83 -2.74
C THR A 8 7.27 -4.29 -1.36
N LEU A 9 6.57 -3.26 -0.88
CA LEU A 9 6.82 -2.64 0.42
C LEU A 9 6.73 -3.65 1.58
N ARG A 10 5.69 -4.48 1.61
CA ARG A 10 5.59 -5.52 2.66
C ARG A 10 6.66 -6.59 2.51
N THR A 11 6.99 -7.01 1.28
CA THR A 11 8.01 -8.04 1.06
C THR A 11 9.40 -7.57 1.50
N LEU A 12 9.74 -6.29 1.33
CA LEU A 12 10.98 -5.70 1.83
C LEU A 12 11.10 -5.78 3.36
N LYS A 13 9.97 -5.69 4.08
CA LYS A 13 9.89 -5.85 5.54
C LYS A 13 9.66 -7.30 5.98
N ASN A 14 9.57 -8.24 5.03
CA ASN A 14 9.19 -9.64 5.26
C ASN A 14 7.82 -9.78 5.96
N TRP A 15 6.89 -8.86 5.66
CA TRP A 15 5.56 -8.80 6.25
C TRP A 15 4.53 -9.58 5.44
N ARG A 16 3.55 -10.14 6.15
CA ARG A 16 2.31 -10.67 5.59
C ARG A 16 1.32 -9.52 5.35
N GLN A 17 0.28 -9.80 4.56
CA GLN A 17 -0.81 -8.83 4.36
C GLN A 17 -1.49 -8.45 5.69
N SER A 18 -1.59 -9.40 6.63
CA SER A 18 -2.11 -9.14 7.98
C SER A 18 -1.28 -8.14 8.77
N ASP A 19 0.05 -8.20 8.64
CA ASP A 19 0.96 -7.34 9.40
C ASP A 19 0.89 -5.91 8.86
N ALA A 20 0.85 -5.77 7.53
CA ALA A 20 0.70 -4.48 6.88
C ALA A 20 -0.68 -3.85 7.15
N ALA A 21 -1.74 -4.65 7.12
CA ALA A 21 -3.09 -4.21 7.46
C ALA A 21 -3.20 -3.75 8.93
N ALA A 22 -2.58 -4.49 9.85
CA ALA A 22 -2.50 -4.11 11.26
C ALA A 22 -1.72 -2.79 11.46
N ALA A 23 -0.60 -2.61 10.77
CA ALA A 23 0.22 -1.41 10.87
C ALA A 23 -0.53 -0.13 10.45
N VAL A 24 -1.48 -0.24 9.52
CA VAL A 24 -2.31 0.90 9.07
C VAL A 24 -3.74 0.84 9.59
N ASN A 25 -4.01 -0.04 10.56
CA ASN A 25 -5.30 -0.23 11.21
C ASN A 25 -6.47 -0.37 10.22
N VAL A 26 -6.37 -1.36 9.32
CA VAL A 26 -7.41 -1.77 8.37
C VAL A 26 -7.57 -3.28 8.36
N SER A 27 -8.62 -3.79 7.71
CA SER A 27 -8.77 -5.23 7.52
C SER A 27 -7.77 -5.78 6.50
N VAL A 28 -7.42 -7.06 6.65
CA VAL A 28 -6.54 -7.76 5.70
C VAL A 28 -7.13 -7.73 4.28
N ASP A 29 -8.44 -7.85 4.15
CA ASP A 29 -9.16 -7.73 2.88
C ASP A 29 -8.98 -6.34 2.26
N THR A 30 -9.06 -5.28 3.06
CA THR A 30 -8.85 -3.90 2.58
C THR A 30 -7.45 -3.74 2.00
N TRP A 31 -6.43 -4.23 2.72
CA TRP A 31 -5.05 -4.25 2.22
C TRP A 31 -4.91 -5.08 0.94
N GLY A 32 -5.53 -6.26 0.90
CA GLY A 32 -5.54 -7.13 -0.28
C GLY A 32 -6.23 -6.50 -1.50
N HIS A 33 -7.31 -5.74 -1.31
CA HIS A 33 -7.95 -4.97 -2.37
C HIS A 33 -7.04 -3.88 -2.92
N TRP A 34 -6.31 -3.17 -2.05
CA TRP A 34 -5.32 -2.17 -2.47
C TRP A 34 -4.16 -2.81 -3.25
N GLU A 35 -3.63 -3.95 -2.79
CA GLU A 35 -2.56 -4.67 -3.53
C GLU A 35 -3.00 -5.12 -4.93
N ARG A 36 -4.30 -5.38 -5.10
CA ARG A 36 -4.89 -5.82 -6.37
C ARG A 36 -5.41 -4.66 -7.22
N GLY A 37 -5.37 -3.42 -6.72
CA GLY A 37 -5.93 -2.25 -7.38
C GLY A 37 -7.46 -2.27 -7.52
N ILE A 38 -8.16 -3.03 -6.66
CA ILE A 38 -9.65 -3.07 -6.65
C ILE A 38 -10.21 -1.80 -6.02
N THR A 39 -9.58 -1.34 -4.95
CA THR A 39 -9.91 -0.08 -4.27
C THR A 39 -8.63 0.70 -4.00
N GLU A 40 -8.76 2.01 -3.80
CA GLU A 40 -7.66 2.88 -3.41
C GLU A 40 -7.74 3.24 -1.91
N PRO A 41 -6.62 3.33 -1.19
CA PRO A 41 -6.61 3.94 0.13
C PRO A 41 -7.01 5.41 0.05
N SER A 42 -7.70 5.91 1.08
CA SER A 42 -7.90 7.35 1.20
C SER A 42 -6.56 8.07 1.38
N VAL A 43 -6.51 9.37 1.06
CA VAL A 43 -5.31 10.21 1.23
C VAL A 43 -4.68 10.04 2.62
N SER A 44 -5.50 10.03 3.67
CA SER A 44 -5.04 9.80 5.05
C SER A 44 -4.35 8.44 5.22
N LYS A 45 -4.91 7.37 4.63
CA LYS A 45 -4.31 6.04 4.66
C LYS A 45 -3.06 5.94 3.79
N ALA A 46 -3.03 6.60 2.64
CA ALA A 46 -1.85 6.66 1.79
C ALA A 46 -0.65 7.28 2.54
N TYR A 47 -0.86 8.39 3.25
CA TYR A 47 0.17 8.98 4.12
C TYR A 47 0.56 8.08 5.30
N GLN A 48 -0.41 7.36 5.88
CA GLN A 48 -0.12 6.40 6.95
C GLN A 48 0.77 5.26 6.44
N ILE A 49 0.49 4.72 5.25
CA ILE A 49 1.30 3.69 4.60
C ILE A 49 2.71 4.25 4.34
N ALA A 50 2.81 5.42 3.70
CA ALA A 50 4.08 6.10 3.45
C ALA A 50 4.93 6.24 4.73
N SER A 51 4.31 6.67 5.83
CA SER A 51 4.98 6.78 7.14
C SER A 51 5.40 5.43 7.73
N VAL A 52 4.59 4.37 7.60
CA VAL A 52 4.91 3.03 8.12
C VAL A 52 6.08 2.40 7.37
N PHE A 53 6.15 2.63 6.06
CA PHE A 53 7.19 2.07 5.20
C PHE A 53 8.39 2.99 5.01
N ASP A 54 8.36 4.20 5.57
CA ASP A 54 9.39 5.24 5.43
C ASP A 54 9.70 5.55 3.95
N VAL A 55 8.64 5.71 3.16
CA VAL A 55 8.71 6.02 1.72
C VAL A 55 7.84 7.22 1.39
N SER A 56 8.09 7.88 0.27
CA SER A 56 7.18 8.92 -0.22
C SER A 56 5.89 8.30 -0.74
N VAL A 57 4.76 8.97 -0.54
CA VAL A 57 3.47 8.53 -1.09
C VAL A 57 3.50 8.47 -2.63
N ASP A 58 4.26 9.37 -3.27
CA ASP A 58 4.49 9.40 -4.73
C ASP A 58 5.26 8.19 -5.26
N ASP A 59 6.03 7.52 -4.39
CA ASP A 59 6.76 6.30 -4.73
C ASP A 59 5.88 5.06 -4.61
N ILE A 60 4.64 5.17 -4.12
CA ILE A 60 3.71 4.04 -3.94
C ILE A 60 2.73 3.95 -5.11
N ILE A 61 2.63 2.77 -5.71
CA ILE A 61 1.62 2.45 -6.73
C ILE A 61 0.39 1.86 -6.04
N PHE A 62 -0.70 2.61 -6.03
CA PHE A 62 -2.00 2.18 -5.50
C PHE A 62 -2.96 1.64 -6.58
N LEU A 63 -2.87 2.18 -7.79
CA LEU A 63 -3.65 1.75 -8.95
C LEU A 63 -2.70 1.54 -10.14
N SER A 64 -2.84 0.39 -10.81
CA SER A 64 -2.08 0.05 -12.01
C SER A 64 -2.76 0.52 -13.30
N ASP A 65 -3.95 1.11 -13.22
CA ASP A 65 -4.77 1.39 -14.39
C ASP A 65 -5.42 2.78 -14.27
N ILE A 66 -4.79 3.75 -14.90
CA ILE A 66 -5.53 4.86 -15.50
C ILE A 66 -5.46 4.55 -16.98
N ALA A 67 -6.54 3.98 -17.51
CA ALA A 67 -6.83 4.05 -18.92
C ALA A 67 -6.81 5.53 -19.32
N VAL A 68 -5.76 5.92 -20.05
CA VAL A 68 -5.69 7.15 -20.84
C VAL A 68 -6.42 6.91 -22.16
#